data_AF-A0A6I4UIT2-F1
#
_entry.id   AF-A0A6I4UIT2-F1
#
_cell.length_a   1.000
_cell.length_b   1.000
_cell.length_c   1.000
_cell.angle_alpha   90.00
_cell.angle_beta   90.00
_cell.angle_gamma   90.00
#
_symmetry.space_group_name_H-M   'P 1'
#
loop_
_entity.id
_entity.type
_entity.pdbx_description
1 polymer ?
#
loop_
_entity_poly.entity_id
_entity_poly.type
_entity_poly.pdbx_seq_one_letter_code
_entity_poly.pdbx_strand_id
1 'polypeptide(L)'
;MPRFASKADYYRHHRKVMELALELGVTPIEAEARMKVVEAREEHRAKMARRGLRSDLPPLSLRPDDQQPNDFRRWDASWMARD
;
A
#
# COMPACT_ATOMS: atom_id res chain seq x y z
N MET A 1 -5.96 26.24 5.60
CA MET A 1 -4.89 26.05 6.61
C MET A 1 -3.56 25.92 5.88
N PRO A 2 -2.46 26.54 6.36
CA PRO A 2 -1.14 26.31 5.77
C PRO A 2 -0.74 24.85 5.97
N ARG A 3 -0.27 24.20 4.90
CA ARG A 3 0.10 22.78 4.88
C ARG A 3 1.34 22.48 5.75
N PHE A 4 2.13 23.49 6.08
CA PHE A 4 3.33 23.40 6.91
C PHE A 4 3.30 24.48 7.99
N ALA A 5 3.81 24.16 9.18
CA ALA A 5 3.85 25.08 10.32
C ALA A 5 4.86 26.22 10.11
N SER A 6 5.95 25.97 9.36
CA SER A 6 6.96 26.96 9.04
C SER A 6 7.59 26.73 7.66
N LYS A 7 8.32 27.74 7.15
CA LYS A 7 9.11 27.62 5.91
C LYS A 7 10.24 26.60 6.06
N ALA A 8 10.78 26.44 7.26
CA ALA A 8 11.79 25.41 7.54
C ALA A 8 11.20 24.00 7.37
N ASP A 9 9.98 23.77 7.84
CA ASP A 9 9.30 22.48 7.69
C ASP A 9 9.00 22.16 6.22
N TYR A 10 8.61 23.18 5.46
CA TYR A 10 8.46 23.04 4.01
C TYR A 10 9.76 22.58 3.34
N TYR A 11 10.90 23.20 3.65
CA TYR A 11 12.19 22.80 3.04
C TYR A 11 12.65 21.42 3.48
N ARG A 12 12.41 21.02 4.73
CA ARG A 12 12.69 19.65 5.21
C ARG A 12 11.86 18.62 4.44
N HIS A 13 10.56 18.89 4.27
CA HIS A 13 9.68 18.02 3.48
C HIS A 13 10.12 17.97 2.01
N HIS A 14 10.40 19.11 1.40
CA HIS A 14 10.85 19.21 0.01
C HIS A 14 12.15 18.43 -0.22
N ARG A 15 13.12 18.54 0.69
CA ARG A 15 14.37 17.78 0.64
C ARG A 15 14.09 16.27 0.63
N LYS A 16 13.24 15.80 1.55
CA LYS A 16 12.87 14.37 1.65
C LYS A 16 12.22 13.85 0.36
N VAL A 17 11.34 14.64 -0.25
CA VAL A 17 10.69 14.28 -1.53
C VAL A 17 11.71 14.17 -2.66
N MET A 18 12.66 15.11 -2.72
CA MET A 18 13.72 15.10 -3.74
C MET A 18 14.68 13.92 -3.57
N GLU A 19 15.09 13.62 -2.34
CA GLU A 19 15.92 12.43 -2.04
C GLU A 19 15.22 11.14 -2.48
N LEU A 20 13.94 10.99 -2.13
CA LEU A 20 13.14 9.84 -2.55
C LEU A 20 12.97 9.74 -4.08
N ALA A 21 12.80 10.89 -4.75
CA ALA A 21 12.68 10.95 -6.20
C ALA A 21 13.97 10.46 -6.88
N LEU A 22 15.14 10.85 -6.36
CA LEU A 22 16.43 10.39 -6.86
C LEU A 22 16.65 8.90 -6.61
N GLU A 23 16.34 8.41 -5.40
CA GLU A 23 16.47 6.98 -5.05
C GLU A 23 15.62 6.07 -5.95
N LEU A 24 14.41 6.52 -6.29
CA LEU A 24 13.46 5.76 -7.09
C LEU A 24 13.59 6.03 -8.60
N GLY A 25 14.39 7.02 -9.00
CA GLY A 25 14.52 7.46 -10.39
C GLY A 25 13.20 7.99 -10.98
N VAL A 26 12.38 8.67 -10.18
CA VAL A 26 11.04 9.16 -10.57
C VAL A 26 10.94 10.67 -10.44
N THR A 27 9.83 11.25 -10.90
CA THR A 27 9.58 12.68 -10.70
C THR A 27 9.24 13.00 -9.24
N PRO A 28 9.55 14.21 -8.74
CA PRO A 28 9.21 14.62 -7.38
C PRO A 28 7.71 14.52 -7.06
N ILE A 29 6.85 14.75 -8.06
CA ILE A 29 5.38 14.65 -7.92
C ILE A 29 4.97 13.19 -7.64
N GLU A 30 5.55 12.24 -8.36
CA GLU A 30 5.29 10.81 -8.15
C GLU A 30 5.84 10.34 -6.80
N ALA A 31 7.02 10.81 -6.40
CA ALA A 31 7.60 10.53 -5.08
C ALA A 31 6.68 11.03 -3.95
N GLU A 32 6.16 12.26 -4.08
CA GLU A 32 5.19 12.80 -3.11
C GLU A 32 3.90 11.98 -3.05
N ALA A 33 3.38 11.54 -4.21
CA ALA A 33 2.20 10.67 -4.26
C ALA A 33 2.45 9.33 -3.55
N ARG A 34 3.62 8.71 -3.77
CA ARG A 34 4.01 7.48 -3.07
C ARG A 34 4.12 7.68 -1.56
N MET A 35 4.68 8.80 -1.11
CA MET A 35 4.73 9.14 0.32
C MET A 35 3.33 9.22 0.94
N LYS A 36 2.38 9.90 0.27
CA LYS A 36 1.00 10.02 0.76
C LYS A 36 0.29 8.67 0.85
N VAL A 37 0.55 7.76 -0.09
CA VAL A 37 -0.02 6.40 -0.04
C VAL A 37 0.49 5.62 1.17
N VAL A 38 1.78 5.75 1.49
CA VAL A 38 2.36 5.12 2.69
C VAL A 38 1.78 5.74 3.96
N GLU A 39 1.75 7.07 4.05
CA GLU A 39 1.20 7.81 5.19
C GLU A 39 -0.27 7.43 5.43
N ALA A 40 -1.11 7.40 4.40
CA ALA A 40 -2.51 6.98 4.52
C ALA A 40 -2.65 5.52 5.00
N ARG A 41 -1.77 4.62 4.56
CA ARG A 41 -1.74 3.22 5.04
C ARG A 41 -1.35 3.15 6.51
N GLU A 42 -0.38 3.95 6.94
CA GLU A 42 0.05 4.02 8.34
C GLU A 42 -1.03 4.61 9.24
N GLU A 43 -1.68 5.70 8.82
CA GLU A 43 -2.83 6.30 9.50
C GLU A 43 -3.97 5.30 9.64
N HIS A 44 -4.28 4.56 8.56
CA HIS A 44 -5.29 3.52 8.59
C HIS A 44 -4.93 2.40 9.58
N ARG A 45 -3.68 1.93 9.58
CA ARG A 45 -3.19 0.94 10.56
C ARG A 45 -3.27 1.47 11.99
N ALA A 46 -2.87 2.71 12.23
CA ALA A 46 -2.94 3.35 13.55
C ALA A 46 -4.39 3.50 14.02
N LYS A 47 -5.32 3.86 13.12
CA LYS A 47 -6.76 3.95 13.40
C LYS A 47 -7.35 2.58 13.76
N MET A 48 -6.98 1.53 13.03
CA MET A 48 -7.42 0.16 13.32
C MET A 48 -6.87 -0.33 14.67
N ALA A 49 -5.57 -0.10 14.94
CA ALA A 49 -4.93 -0.46 16.20
C ALA A 49 -5.60 0.23 17.40
N ARG A 50 -5.91 1.53 17.30
CA ARG A 50 -6.61 2.28 18.35
C ARG A 50 -8.03 1.76 18.63
N ARG A 51 -8.71 1.23 17.61
CA ARG A 51 -10.07 0.68 17.76
C ARG A 51 -10.09 -0.76 18.28
N GLY A 52 -8.94 -1.37 18.56
CA GLY A 52 -8.85 -2.78 18.96
C GLY A 52 -9.23 -3.76 17.84
N LEU A 53 -9.52 -3.26 16.64
CA LEU A 53 -9.75 -4.03 15.43
C LEU A 53 -8.38 -4.50 14.94
N ARG A 54 -7.82 -5.51 15.62
CA ARG A 54 -6.87 -6.39 14.95
C ARG A 54 -7.62 -6.99 13.78
N SER A 55 -7.07 -6.94 12.58
CA SER A 55 -7.65 -7.68 11.47
C SER A 55 -7.83 -9.13 11.92
N ASP A 56 -9.08 -9.61 11.98
CA ASP A 56 -9.38 -11.02 12.26
C ASP A 56 -8.78 -11.95 11.21
N LEU A 57 -8.26 -11.40 10.12
CA LEU A 57 -7.49 -12.13 9.14
C LEU A 57 -6.16 -12.56 9.75
N PRO A 58 -5.91 -13.87 9.88
CA PRO A 58 -4.59 -14.36 10.24
C PRO A 58 -3.57 -13.84 9.20
N PRO A 59 -2.31 -13.59 9.61
CA PRO A 59 -1.28 -13.21 8.66
C PRO A 59 -1.25 -14.25 7.53
N LEU A 60 -1.40 -13.78 6.28
CA LEU A 60 -1.28 -14.62 5.10
C LEU A 60 0.09 -15.28 5.13
N SER A 61 0.13 -16.54 5.57
CA SER A 61 1.29 -17.39 5.49
C SER A 61 1.35 -17.84 4.04
N LEU A 62 1.94 -17.00 3.19
CA LEU A 62 2.33 -17.39 1.85
C LEU A 62 3.47 -18.39 2.01
N ARG A 63 3.15 -19.66 2.26
CA ARG A 63 4.12 -20.74 2.14
C ARG A 63 4.48 -20.82 0.66
N PRO A 64 5.78 -20.87 0.31
CA PRO A 64 6.21 -21.04 -1.08
C PRO A 64 5.58 -22.27 -1.76
N ASP A 65 5.18 -23.28 -0.97
CA ASP A 65 4.59 -24.52 -1.44
C ASP A 65 3.10 -24.42 -1.84
N ASP A 66 2.41 -23.32 -1.51
CA ASP A 66 0.98 -23.13 -1.85
C ASP A 66 0.78 -22.59 -3.28
N GLN A 67 1.86 -22.32 -4.03
CA GLN A 67 1.79 -22.12 -5.48
C GLN A 67 1.58 -23.45 -6.20
N GLN A 68 0.41 -24.08 -6.01
CA GLN A 68 -0.03 -25.06 -7.00
C GLN A 68 -0.18 -24.33 -8.35
N PRO A 69 0.32 -24.91 -9.45
CA PRO A 69 0.09 -24.33 -10.77
C PRO A 69 -1.43 -24.21 -10.96
N ASN A 70 -1.87 -23.00 -11.34
CA ASN A 70 -3.26 -22.72 -11.74
C ASN A 70 -3.62 -23.61 -12.93
N ASP A 71 -4.00 -24.86 -12.67
CA ASP A 71 -4.51 -25.77 -13.68
C ASP A 71 -5.97 -25.40 -13.92
N PHE A 72 -6.21 -24.69 -15.01
CA PHE A 72 -7.54 -24.28 -15.45
C PHE A 72 -8.49 -25.47 -15.64
N ARG A 73 -7.96 -26.71 -15.77
CA ARG A 73 -8.74 -27.94 -15.86
C ARG A 73 -9.43 -28.34 -14.55
N ARG A 74 -9.01 -27.79 -13.41
CA ARG A 74 -9.69 -27.99 -12.10
C ARG A 74 -10.85 -27.03 -11.86
N TRP A 75 -11.00 -26.00 -12.69
CA TRP A 75 -12.08 -25.03 -12.53
C TRP A 75 -13.39 -25.62 -13.07
N ASP A 76 -14.19 -26.22 -12.18
CA ASP A 76 -15.54 -26.67 -12.53
C ASP A 76 -16.48 -25.46 -12.65
N ALA A 77 -16.83 -25.12 -13.90
CA ALA A 77 -17.81 -24.09 -14.24
C ALA A 77 -19.12 -24.70 -14.77
N SER A 78 -19.53 -25.87 -14.27
CA SER A 78 -20.79 -26.53 -14.65
C SER A 78 -22.03 -25.63 -14.60
N TRP A 79 -22.02 -24.60 -13.75
CA TRP A 79 -23.10 -23.63 -13.64
C TRP A 79 -23.21 -22.63 -14.81
N MET A 80 -22.19 -22.48 -15.66
CA MET A 80 -22.21 -21.61 -16.84
C MET A 80 -22.86 -22.29 -18.07
N ALA A 81 -23.00 -23.61 -18.07
CA ALA A 81 -23.60 -24.37 -19.16
C ALA A 81 -25.06 -24.74 -18.85
N ARG A 82 -25.91 -23.72 -18.65
CA ARG A 82 -27.37 -23.91 -18.66
C ARG A 82 -27.90 -23.55 -20.04
N ASP A 83 -28.20 -24.57 -20.84
CA ASP A 83 -29.06 -24.50 -22.03
C ASP A 83 -30.53 -24.34 -21.61
#